data_AF-A0A059WYQ1-F1
#
_entry.id   AF-A0A059WYQ1-F1
#
_cell.length_a   1.000
_cell.length_b   1.000
_cell.length_c   1.000
_cell.angle_alpha   90.00
_cell.angle_beta   90.00
_cell.angle_gamma   90.00
#
_symmetry.space_group_name_H-M   'P 1'
#
loop_
_entity.id
_entity.type
_entity.pdbx_description
1 polymer ?
#
loop_
_entity_poly.entity_id
_entity_poly.type
_entity_poly.pdbx_seq_one_letter_code
_entity_poly.pdbx_strand_id
1 'polypeptide(L)'
;NASTGVFTAGTAVGTFTNTVKATSGTISGFATVTVNTTATLPVTITVSPDPASVVASGTQTFTATGRDAGGNIVPIVPVWTIVNNGGTINVATGVFTAGTVTGTFIGTVKATSGAVSGLATVNVTTSGPALLTITVSPDPASVQTTQTQLFTAIGRDGNGNVVPITPVWTVANGGGSINSSTGLFTAGNLTGDG
;
A
#
# COMPACT_ATOMS: atom_id res chain seq x y z
N ASN A 1 -6.93 18.10 42.02
CA ASN A 1 -8.22 17.94 42.72
C ASN A 1 -8.06 18.46 44.15
N ALA A 2 -8.81 19.49 44.51
CA ALA A 2 -8.65 20.21 45.77
C ALA A 2 -9.00 19.38 47.03
N SER A 3 -9.79 18.32 46.91
CA SER A 3 -10.12 17.44 48.04
C SER A 3 -9.20 16.22 48.19
N THR A 4 -8.42 15.89 47.15
CA THR A 4 -7.56 14.69 47.15
C THR A 4 -6.06 14.99 46.97
N GLY A 5 -5.68 16.24 46.73
CA GLY A 5 -4.28 16.63 46.49
C GLY A 5 -3.69 16.12 45.17
N VAL A 6 -4.47 15.46 44.32
CA VAL A 6 -3.98 14.90 43.04
C VAL A 6 -3.68 16.03 42.05
N PHE A 7 -2.46 16.03 41.53
CA PHE A 7 -1.98 16.91 40.46
C PHE A 7 -1.94 16.13 39.13
N THR A 8 -2.46 16.73 38.06
CA THR A 8 -2.34 16.21 36.69
C THR A 8 -1.45 17.19 35.92
N ALA A 9 -0.31 16.71 35.43
CA ALA A 9 0.61 17.55 34.68
C ALA A 9 0.00 17.99 33.34
N GLY A 10 0.30 19.22 32.92
CA GLY A 10 0.03 19.70 31.57
C GLY A 10 1.03 19.15 30.55
N THR A 11 0.90 19.57 29.29
CA THR A 11 1.79 19.14 28.19
C THR A 11 3.09 19.92 28.09
N ALA A 12 3.23 21.04 28.82
CA ALA A 12 4.42 21.88 28.79
C ALA A 12 5.51 21.34 29.73
N VAL A 13 6.71 21.15 29.18
CA VAL A 13 7.91 20.70 29.92
C VAL A 13 8.52 21.89 30.66
N GLY A 14 9.01 21.65 31.87
CA GLY A 14 9.77 22.65 32.61
C GLY A 14 9.56 22.59 34.13
N THR A 15 10.26 23.48 34.82
CA THR A 15 10.11 23.68 36.26
C THR A 15 9.14 24.83 36.50
N PHE A 16 8.02 24.52 37.14
CA PHE A 16 6.98 25.47 37.49
C PHE A 16 7.03 25.72 39.01
N THR A 17 7.68 26.83 39.37
CA THR A 17 7.86 27.23 40.77
C THR A 17 6.54 27.60 41.43
N ASN A 18 6.34 27.16 42.67
CA ASN A 18 5.16 27.47 43.49
C ASN A 18 3.80 27.09 42.85
N THR A 19 3.78 26.06 42.00
CA THR A 19 2.58 25.61 41.26
C THR A 19 1.50 25.01 42.15
N VAL A 20 1.90 24.31 43.22
CA VAL A 20 0.94 23.69 44.15
C VAL A 20 0.93 24.51 45.44
N LYS A 21 -0.25 24.98 45.85
CA LYS A 21 -0.46 25.69 47.11
C LYS A 21 -1.36 24.85 48.03
N ALA A 22 -0.89 24.59 49.25
CA ALA A 22 -1.72 24.05 50.33
C ALA A 22 -2.02 25.17 51.34
N THR A 23 -3.25 25.26 51.84
CA THR A 23 -3.67 26.29 52.81
C THR A 23 -4.45 25.66 53.95
N SER A 24 -4.12 26.02 55.19
CA SER A 24 -4.88 25.68 56.39
C SER A 24 -5.07 26.95 57.23
N GLY A 25 -6.32 27.41 57.36
CA GLY A 25 -6.61 28.72 57.92
C GLY A 25 -5.93 29.84 57.13
N THR A 26 -5.11 30.65 57.78
CA THR A 26 -4.35 31.76 57.17
C THR A 26 -2.95 31.36 56.69
N ILE A 27 -2.52 30.13 56.96
CA ILE A 27 -1.16 29.66 56.66
C ILE A 27 -1.16 28.91 55.33
N SER A 28 -0.20 29.22 54.47
CA SER A 28 -0.02 28.52 53.20
C SER A 28 1.42 28.10 52.95
N GLY A 29 1.58 26.93 52.32
CA GLY A 29 2.85 26.45 51.77
C GLY A 29 2.75 26.26 50.26
N PHE A 30 3.90 26.29 49.59
CA PHE A 30 3.99 26.10 48.15
C PHE A 30 4.97 24.97 47.81
N ALA A 31 4.70 24.24 46.73
CA ALA A 31 5.61 23.27 46.14
C ALA A 31 5.89 23.61 44.67
N THR A 32 7.13 23.35 44.26
CA THR A 32 7.58 23.44 42.85
C THR A 32 7.35 22.11 42.17
N VAL A 33 6.80 22.13 40.96
CA VAL A 33 6.58 20.94 40.14
C VAL A 33 7.54 21.00 38.95
N THR A 34 8.30 19.94 38.73
CA THR A 34 9.07 19.76 37.50
C THR A 34 8.35 18.74 36.61
N VAL A 35 7.90 19.19 35.44
CA VAL A 35 7.32 18.33 34.41
C VAL A 35 8.44 17.97 33.45
N ASN A 36 8.83 16.69 33.43
CA ASN A 36 9.83 16.15 32.51
C ASN A 36 9.14 15.43 31.35
N THR A 37 9.74 15.47 30.16
CA THR A 37 9.37 14.57 29.06
C THR A 37 10.23 13.35 29.05
N THR A 38 9.62 12.18 28.89
CA THR A 38 10.28 10.92 28.54
C THR A 38 10.48 10.76 27.03
N ALA A 39 10.22 11.81 26.23
CA ALA A 39 10.40 11.78 24.79
C ALA A 39 11.90 11.65 24.47
N THR A 40 12.38 10.41 24.41
CA THR A 40 13.68 10.07 23.87
C THR A 40 13.62 10.39 22.38
N LEU A 41 14.46 11.32 21.95
CA LEU A 41 14.60 11.63 20.53
C LEU A 41 15.02 10.35 19.79
N PRO A 42 14.41 10.04 18.64
CA PRO A 42 14.88 8.93 17.83
C PRO A 42 16.34 9.20 17.45
N VAL A 43 17.18 8.16 17.51
CA VAL A 43 18.54 8.16 16.97
C VAL A 43 18.57 7.52 15.59
N THR A 44 17.61 6.62 15.32
CA THR A 44 17.45 5.98 14.01
C THR A 44 15.99 6.02 13.56
N ILE A 45 15.77 6.05 12.25
CA ILE A 45 14.46 5.88 11.62
C ILE A 45 14.59 4.79 10.55
N THR A 46 13.71 3.79 10.60
CA THR A 46 13.58 2.77 9.57
C THR A 46 12.29 3.00 8.79
N VAL A 47 12.37 3.00 7.46
CA VAL A 47 11.23 3.15 6.55
C VAL A 47 10.86 1.78 5.98
N SER A 48 9.57 1.47 5.93
CA SER A 48 9.05 0.20 5.39
C SER A 48 7.81 0.44 4.52
N PRO A 49 7.65 -0.27 3.38
CA PRO A 49 8.55 -1.31 2.87
C PRO A 49 9.87 -0.78 2.28
N ASP A 50 10.95 -1.58 2.34
CA ASP A 50 12.22 -1.30 1.66
C ASP A 50 12.88 -2.61 1.18
N PRO A 51 13.01 -2.87 -0.13
CA PRO A 51 12.46 -2.06 -1.22
C PRO A 51 10.94 -2.24 -1.38
N ALA A 52 10.27 -1.22 -1.92
CA ALA A 52 8.88 -1.30 -2.38
C ALA A 52 8.82 -1.56 -3.89
N SER A 53 7.84 -2.33 -4.36
CA SER A 53 7.56 -2.50 -5.80
C SER A 53 6.19 -1.91 -6.12
N VAL A 54 6.15 -0.94 -7.02
CA VAL A 54 4.94 -0.15 -7.33
C VAL A 54 4.79 -0.07 -8.84
N VAL A 55 3.59 -0.36 -9.34
CA VAL A 55 3.29 -0.18 -10.77
C VAL A 55 3.27 1.31 -11.10
N ALA A 56 3.69 1.70 -12.31
CA ALA A 56 3.62 3.07 -12.81
C ALA A 56 2.23 3.68 -12.59
N SER A 57 2.18 4.91 -12.09
CA SER A 57 0.95 5.61 -11.64
C SER A 57 0.20 4.95 -10.46
N GLY A 58 0.69 3.83 -9.93
CA GLY A 58 0.16 3.18 -8.73
C GLY A 58 0.62 3.88 -7.45
N THR A 59 0.02 3.49 -6.32
CA THR A 59 0.31 4.07 -5.00
C THR A 59 0.86 3.03 -4.02
N GLN A 60 1.65 3.50 -3.05
CA GLN A 60 2.19 2.70 -1.96
C GLN A 60 2.25 3.54 -0.69
N THR A 61 1.71 3.04 0.42
CA THR A 61 1.85 3.70 1.72
C THR A 61 3.14 3.25 2.40
N PHE A 62 3.97 4.19 2.83
CA PHE A 62 5.14 3.93 3.64
C PHE A 62 4.88 4.21 5.12
N THR A 63 5.60 3.50 5.97
CA THR A 63 5.60 3.66 7.43
C THR A 63 7.01 3.91 7.92
N ALA A 64 7.14 4.71 8.99
CA ALA A 64 8.43 5.03 9.59
C ALA A 64 8.42 4.66 11.08
N THR A 65 9.44 3.93 11.52
CA THR A 65 9.63 3.55 12.93
C THR A 65 10.88 4.24 13.47
N GLY A 66 10.73 5.07 14.51
CA GLY A 66 11.86 5.66 15.22
C GLY A 66 12.34 4.77 16.36
N ARG A 67 13.66 4.71 16.59
CA ARG A 67 14.25 4.04 17.75
C ARG A 67 15.28 4.90 18.47
N ASP A 68 15.31 4.84 19.79
CA ASP A 68 16.33 5.49 20.63
C ASP A 68 17.69 4.75 20.60
N ALA A 69 18.68 5.27 21.32
CA ALA A 69 20.02 4.66 21.42
C ALA A 69 20.02 3.25 22.06
N GLY A 70 18.99 2.93 22.85
CA GLY A 70 18.80 1.60 23.44
C GLY A 70 18.04 0.63 22.53
N GLY A 71 17.62 1.08 21.33
CA GLY A 71 16.87 0.29 20.37
C GLY A 71 15.35 0.24 20.64
N ASN A 72 14.84 0.95 21.65
CA ASN A 72 13.42 0.98 21.96
C ASN A 72 12.67 1.81 20.92
N ILE A 73 11.46 1.39 20.56
CA ILE A 73 10.59 2.15 19.65
C ILE A 73 10.12 3.42 20.37
N VAL A 74 10.27 4.56 19.69
CA VAL A 74 9.81 5.86 20.17
C VAL A 74 8.78 6.45 19.20
N PRO A 75 7.75 7.14 19.71
CA PRO A 75 6.77 7.80 18.85
C PRO A 75 7.47 8.91 18.04
N ILE A 76 7.19 8.94 16.74
CA ILE A 76 7.69 9.97 15.82
C ILE A 76 6.55 10.53 14.99
N VAL A 77 6.70 11.79 14.58
CA VAL A 77 5.88 12.40 13.52
C VAL A 77 6.79 12.59 12.31
N PRO A 78 6.77 11.66 11.33
CA PRO A 78 7.65 11.75 10.18
C PRO A 78 7.14 12.78 9.18
N VAL A 79 8.06 13.55 8.62
CA VAL A 79 7.85 14.37 7.43
C VAL A 79 8.42 13.61 6.23
N TRP A 80 7.56 13.34 5.25
CA TRP A 80 7.90 12.54 4.08
C TRP A 80 8.34 13.41 2.90
N THR A 81 9.40 12.99 2.21
CA THR A 81 9.94 13.69 1.04
C THR A 81 10.46 12.70 0.00
N ILE A 82 10.52 13.14 -1.26
CA ILE A 82 11.20 12.43 -2.34
C ILE A 82 12.56 13.09 -2.58
N VAL A 83 13.62 12.30 -2.61
CA VAL A 83 15.00 12.79 -2.81
C VAL A 83 15.63 12.36 -4.13
N ASN A 84 15.18 11.25 -4.74
CA ASN A 84 15.79 10.68 -5.95
C ASN A 84 14.75 10.40 -7.07
N ASN A 85 13.76 11.28 -7.28
CA ASN A 85 12.69 11.12 -8.27
C ASN A 85 11.91 9.80 -8.12
N GLY A 86 11.27 9.31 -9.18
CA GLY A 86 10.49 8.06 -9.18
C GLY A 86 9.02 8.23 -8.83
N GLY A 87 8.62 9.41 -8.34
CA GLY A 87 7.23 9.71 -8.05
C GLY A 87 7.05 10.93 -7.16
N THR A 88 5.90 11.00 -6.51
CA THR A 88 5.57 12.01 -5.49
C THR A 88 5.18 11.31 -4.19
N ILE A 89 5.27 12.00 -3.06
CA ILE A 89 4.80 11.48 -1.77
C ILE A 89 4.00 12.51 -1.01
N ASN A 90 2.93 12.09 -0.36
CA ASN A 90 2.21 12.93 0.57
C ASN A 90 3.06 13.16 1.82
N VAL A 91 3.35 14.43 2.10
CA VAL A 91 4.25 14.87 3.17
C VAL A 91 3.85 14.41 4.57
N ALA A 92 2.55 14.21 4.82
CA ALA A 92 2.02 13.86 6.14
C ALA A 92 1.67 12.37 6.26
N THR A 93 1.12 11.76 5.20
CA THR A 93 0.59 10.40 5.27
C THR A 93 1.58 9.33 4.79
N GLY A 94 2.66 9.70 4.10
CA GLY A 94 3.62 8.74 3.54
C GLY A 94 3.07 7.96 2.35
N VAL A 95 1.95 8.40 1.76
CA VAL A 95 1.39 7.79 0.55
C VAL A 95 2.20 8.25 -0.66
N PHE A 96 2.98 7.33 -1.22
CA PHE A 96 3.75 7.49 -2.45
C PHE A 96 2.87 7.23 -3.67
N THR A 97 3.06 8.01 -4.73
CA THR A 97 2.49 7.79 -6.06
C THR A 97 3.62 7.66 -7.05
N ALA A 98 3.74 6.50 -7.71
CA ALA A 98 4.78 6.23 -8.68
C ALA A 98 4.64 7.12 -9.93
N GLY A 99 5.76 7.54 -10.49
CA GLY A 99 5.81 8.18 -11.80
C GLY A 99 5.49 7.20 -12.93
N THR A 100 5.59 7.69 -14.17
CA THR A 100 5.38 6.88 -15.39
C THR A 100 6.66 6.20 -15.88
N VAL A 101 7.83 6.64 -15.41
CA VAL A 101 9.12 6.08 -15.80
C VAL A 101 9.45 4.89 -14.92
N THR A 102 9.67 3.73 -15.54
CA THR A 102 10.09 2.52 -14.83
C THR A 102 11.56 2.57 -14.44
N GLY A 103 11.89 1.85 -13.36
CA GLY A 103 13.27 1.77 -12.87
C GLY A 103 13.35 1.62 -11.35
N THR A 104 14.58 1.48 -10.87
CA THR A 104 14.89 1.42 -9.44
C THR A 104 15.37 2.79 -8.96
N PHE A 105 14.64 3.37 -8.02
CA PHE A 105 14.91 4.65 -7.39
C PHE A 105 15.44 4.41 -5.98
N ILE A 106 16.75 4.19 -5.88
CA ILE A 106 17.45 3.84 -4.64
C ILE A 106 17.27 4.93 -3.59
N GLY A 107 16.79 4.55 -2.40
CA GLY A 107 16.62 5.48 -1.27
C GLY A 107 15.77 6.71 -1.57
N THR A 108 14.83 6.64 -2.52
CA THR A 108 14.09 7.82 -2.98
C THR A 108 13.08 8.34 -1.97
N VAL A 109 12.48 7.46 -1.16
CA VAL A 109 11.53 7.84 -0.12
C VAL A 109 12.29 8.15 1.15
N LYS A 110 12.17 9.36 1.68
CA LYS A 110 12.81 9.80 2.92
C LYS A 110 11.76 10.18 3.96
N ALA A 111 11.86 9.58 5.14
CA ALA A 111 11.12 9.99 6.33
C ALA A 111 12.07 10.71 7.30
N THR A 112 11.72 11.92 7.73
CA THR A 112 12.53 12.73 8.66
C THR A 112 11.74 13.04 9.92
N SER A 113 12.37 12.92 11.09
CA SER A 113 11.81 13.41 12.36
C SER A 113 12.92 14.06 13.17
N GLY A 114 12.83 15.36 13.39
CA GLY A 114 13.92 16.16 13.94
C GLY A 114 15.17 16.11 13.04
N ALA A 115 16.33 15.77 13.62
CA ALA A 115 17.60 15.65 12.91
C ALA A 115 17.86 14.28 12.28
N VAL A 116 16.97 13.30 12.50
CA VAL A 116 17.16 11.92 12.05
C VAL A 116 16.28 11.62 10.85
N SER A 117 16.79 10.81 9.93
CA SER A 117 16.04 10.35 8.76
C SER A 117 16.30 8.90 8.41
N GLY A 118 15.30 8.25 7.84
CA GLY A 118 15.41 6.94 7.20
C GLY A 118 15.08 7.04 5.71
N LEU A 119 15.60 6.11 4.93
CA LEU A 119 15.37 6.02 3.48
C LEU A 119 14.75 4.67 3.12
N ALA A 120 14.00 4.63 2.01
CA ALA A 120 13.54 3.41 1.36
C ALA A 120 13.65 3.52 -0.16
N THR A 121 13.91 2.38 -0.79
CA THR A 121 14.02 2.23 -2.24
C THR A 121 12.68 1.88 -2.86
N VAL A 122 12.40 2.44 -4.04
CA VAL A 122 11.20 2.13 -4.84
C VAL A 122 11.61 1.55 -6.19
N ASN A 123 11.02 0.43 -6.55
CA ASN A 123 11.06 -0.14 -7.89
C ASN A 123 9.75 0.19 -8.60
N VAL A 124 9.80 1.05 -9.62
CA VAL A 124 8.65 1.34 -10.47
C VAL A 124 8.60 0.35 -11.62
N THR A 125 7.53 -0.42 -11.71
CA THR A 125 7.32 -1.45 -12.73
C THR A 125 6.22 -1.03 -13.72
N THR A 126 6.17 -1.62 -14.91
CA THR A 126 5.02 -1.43 -15.79
C THR A 126 3.84 -2.24 -15.25
N SER A 127 2.59 -1.81 -15.51
CA SER A 127 1.51 -2.80 -15.47
C SER A 127 1.85 -3.86 -16.51
N GLY A 128 1.50 -5.11 -16.28
CA GLY A 128 1.79 -6.17 -17.25
C GLY A 128 1.33 -5.81 -18.68
N PRO A 129 1.83 -6.52 -19.70
CA PRO A 129 1.50 -6.24 -21.09
C PRO A 129 -0.02 -6.13 -21.28
N ALA A 130 -0.47 -5.00 -21.83
CA ALA A 130 -1.89 -4.75 -22.04
C ALA A 130 -2.45 -5.73 -23.08
N LEU A 131 -3.50 -6.46 -22.71
CA LEU A 131 -4.19 -7.36 -23.63
C LEU A 131 -4.78 -6.56 -24.79
N LEU A 132 -4.42 -6.90 -26.02
CA LEU A 132 -4.93 -6.25 -27.24
C LEU A 132 -5.80 -7.18 -28.08
N THR A 133 -5.41 -8.44 -28.24
CA THR A 133 -6.15 -9.41 -29.06
C THR A 133 -6.36 -10.73 -28.31
N ILE A 134 -7.43 -11.44 -28.66
CA ILE A 134 -7.68 -12.81 -28.23
C ILE A 134 -7.90 -13.65 -29.49
N THR A 135 -7.14 -14.74 -29.63
CA THR A 135 -7.33 -15.72 -30.70
C THR A 135 -7.88 -17.01 -30.12
N VAL A 136 -8.93 -17.55 -30.72
CA VAL A 136 -9.54 -18.83 -30.35
C VAL A 136 -9.08 -19.92 -31.32
N SER A 137 -8.79 -21.11 -30.82
CA SER A 137 -8.35 -22.26 -31.62
C SER A 137 -9.02 -23.54 -31.12
N PRO A 138 -9.44 -24.45 -32.02
CA PRO A 138 -9.27 -24.40 -33.48
C PRO A 138 -10.21 -23.42 -34.20
N ASP A 139 -9.74 -22.79 -35.28
CA ASP A 139 -10.55 -21.97 -36.21
C ASP A 139 -10.02 -22.16 -37.66
N PRO A 140 -10.81 -22.72 -38.60
CA PRO A 140 -12.17 -23.24 -38.41
C PRO A 140 -12.18 -24.58 -37.66
N ALA A 141 -13.25 -24.83 -36.92
CA ALA A 141 -13.54 -26.13 -36.30
C ALA A 141 -14.75 -26.79 -36.97
N SER A 142 -14.68 -28.11 -37.18
CA SER A 142 -15.82 -28.90 -37.67
C SER A 142 -16.14 -29.98 -36.65
N VAL A 143 -17.34 -29.94 -36.08
CA VAL A 143 -17.77 -30.84 -35.01
C VAL A 143 -19.05 -31.54 -35.45
N GLN A 144 -19.08 -32.87 -35.41
CA GLN A 144 -20.29 -33.63 -35.72
C GLN A 144 -21.34 -33.44 -34.61
N THR A 145 -22.61 -33.63 -34.94
CA THR A 145 -23.70 -33.61 -33.95
C THR A 145 -23.38 -34.51 -32.76
N THR A 146 -23.74 -34.08 -31.56
CA THR A 146 -23.48 -34.74 -30.25
C THR A 146 -22.01 -34.93 -29.87
N GLN A 147 -21.06 -34.55 -30.71
CA GLN A 147 -19.64 -34.58 -30.38
C GLN A 147 -19.20 -33.30 -29.66
N THR A 148 -18.04 -33.39 -29.02
CA THR A 148 -17.43 -32.28 -28.29
C THR A 148 -16.15 -31.78 -28.95
N GLN A 149 -15.84 -30.50 -28.75
CA GLN A 149 -14.60 -29.85 -29.17
C GLN A 149 -14.10 -28.95 -28.06
N LEU A 150 -12.85 -29.12 -27.66
CA LEU A 150 -12.20 -28.20 -26.73
C LEU A 150 -11.66 -26.99 -27.48
N PHE A 151 -12.09 -25.80 -27.10
CA PHE A 151 -11.49 -24.56 -27.57
C PHE A 151 -10.50 -24.00 -26.57
N THR A 152 -9.44 -23.39 -27.10
CA THR A 152 -8.43 -22.67 -26.33
C THR A 152 -8.41 -21.21 -26.76
N ALA A 153 -8.15 -20.31 -25.82
CA ALA A 153 -8.00 -18.88 -26.10
C ALA A 153 -6.59 -18.44 -25.70
N ILE A 154 -5.94 -17.67 -26.57
CA ILE A 154 -4.64 -17.06 -26.32
C ILE A 154 -4.81 -15.55 -26.42
N GLY A 155 -4.50 -14.85 -25.33
CA GLY A 155 -4.42 -13.39 -25.30
C GLY A 155 -3.04 -12.90 -25.77
N ARG A 156 -2.99 -11.82 -26.54
CA ARG A 156 -1.73 -11.17 -26.95
C ARG A 156 -1.76 -9.66 -26.76
N ASP A 157 -0.61 -9.08 -26.48
CA ASP A 157 -0.41 -7.63 -26.41
C ASP A 157 -0.18 -7.00 -27.80
N GLY A 158 0.00 -5.67 -27.83
CA GLY A 158 0.29 -4.95 -29.07
C GLY A 158 1.61 -5.29 -29.75
N ASN A 159 2.51 -6.00 -29.06
CA ASN A 159 3.77 -6.49 -29.59
C ASN A 159 3.69 -7.99 -29.97
N GLY A 160 2.53 -8.63 -29.82
CA GLY A 160 2.31 -10.04 -30.12
C GLY A 160 2.72 -11.02 -29.01
N ASN A 161 3.18 -10.56 -27.84
CA ASN A 161 3.55 -11.42 -26.71
C ASN A 161 2.30 -12.03 -26.07
N VAL A 162 2.40 -13.26 -25.57
CA VAL A 162 1.29 -13.92 -24.87
C VAL A 162 1.03 -13.23 -23.53
N VAL A 163 -0.23 -12.87 -23.30
CA VAL A 163 -0.73 -12.29 -22.04
C VAL A 163 -1.63 -13.33 -21.36
N PRO A 164 -1.43 -13.64 -20.07
CA PRO A 164 -2.32 -14.53 -19.33
C PRO A 164 -3.76 -13.99 -19.33
N ILE A 165 -4.72 -14.86 -19.63
CA ILE A 165 -6.15 -14.54 -19.63
C ILE A 165 -6.94 -15.64 -18.91
N THR A 166 -8.09 -15.27 -18.35
CA THR A 166 -9.09 -16.19 -17.81
C THR A 166 -10.35 -16.06 -18.66
N PRO A 167 -10.46 -16.79 -19.78
CA PRO A 167 -11.59 -16.67 -20.69
C PRO A 167 -12.89 -17.18 -20.03
N VAL A 168 -13.99 -16.49 -20.32
CA VAL A 168 -15.35 -16.96 -20.02
C VAL A 168 -16.03 -17.30 -21.33
N TRP A 169 -16.40 -18.57 -21.49
CA TRP A 169 -16.93 -19.09 -22.75
C TRP A 169 -18.45 -19.02 -22.79
N THR A 170 -18.99 -18.55 -23.92
CA THR A 170 -20.42 -18.56 -24.22
C THR A 170 -20.63 -18.89 -25.70
N VAL A 171 -21.81 -19.42 -26.04
CA VAL A 171 -22.22 -19.63 -27.44
C VAL A 171 -22.98 -18.39 -27.90
N ALA A 172 -22.48 -17.72 -28.94
CA ALA A 172 -23.07 -16.47 -29.43
C ALA A 172 -24.25 -16.69 -30.40
N ASN A 173 -24.18 -17.69 -31.29
CA ASN A 173 -25.11 -17.87 -32.41
C ASN A 173 -25.70 -19.30 -32.49
N GLY A 174 -25.87 -19.97 -31.35
CA GLY A 174 -26.41 -21.34 -31.28
C GLY A 174 -25.44 -22.43 -31.77
N GLY A 175 -26.00 -23.59 -32.16
CA GLY A 175 -25.24 -24.75 -32.65
C GLY A 175 -24.79 -25.75 -31.56
N GLY A 176 -24.99 -25.43 -30.29
CA GLY A 176 -24.60 -26.30 -29.17
C GLY A 176 -24.56 -25.56 -27.83
N SER A 177 -23.86 -26.15 -26.87
CA SER A 177 -23.55 -25.53 -25.56
C SER A 177 -22.04 -25.55 -25.31
N ILE A 178 -21.51 -24.65 -24.50
CA ILE A 178 -20.09 -24.61 -24.12
C ILE A 178 -19.94 -24.51 -22.61
N ASN A 179 -18.99 -25.25 -22.06
CA ASN A 179 -18.61 -25.09 -20.66
C ASN A 179 -17.88 -23.76 -20.47
N SER A 180 -18.43 -22.89 -19.62
CA SER A 180 -17.98 -21.51 -19.43
C SER A 180 -16.56 -21.38 -18.86
N SER A 181 -16.03 -22.39 -18.17
CA SER A 181 -14.69 -22.38 -17.58
C SER A 181 -13.66 -23.19 -18.35
N THR A 182 -14.09 -24.24 -19.07
CA THR A 182 -13.14 -25.12 -19.78
C THR A 182 -13.08 -24.88 -21.29
N GLY A 183 -14.08 -24.24 -21.90
CA GLY A 183 -14.15 -24.08 -23.34
C GLY A 183 -14.52 -25.37 -24.09
N LEU A 184 -14.98 -26.41 -23.37
CA LEU A 184 -15.48 -27.63 -24.00
C LEU A 184 -16.87 -27.38 -24.60
N PHE A 185 -16.93 -27.28 -25.92
CA PHE A 185 -18.15 -27.16 -26.70
C PHE A 185 -18.76 -28.54 -26.96
N THR A 186 -20.09 -28.64 -26.91
CA THR A 186 -20.89 -29.82 -27.27
C THR A 186 -21.87 -29.41 -28.36
N ALA A 187 -21.73 -29.99 -29.55
CA ALA A 187 -22.62 -29.71 -30.68
C ALA A 187 -24.05 -30.21 -30.38
N GLY A 188 -25.05 -29.41 -30.76
CA GLY A 188 -26.46 -29.76 -30.61
C GLY A 188 -26.89 -30.93 -31.51
N ASN A 189 -28.08 -31.45 -31.26
CA ASN A 189 -28.75 -32.36 -32.19
C ASN A 189 -29.36 -31.55 -33.35
N LEU A 190 -29.32 -32.09 -34.57
CA LEU A 190 -30.00 -31.52 -35.75
C LEU A 190 -31.54 -31.62 -35.71
N THR A 191 -32.16 -31.62 -34.52
CA THR A 191 -33.61 -31.70 -34.37
C THR A 191 -34.10 -30.58 -33.47
N GLY A 192 -34.48 -29.44 -34.08
CA GLY A 192 -34.96 -28.22 -33.41
C GLY A 192 -33.83 -27.50 -32.65
N ASP A 193 -33.64 -26.19 -32.69
CA ASP A 193 -34.64 -25.13 -32.54
C ASP A 193 -34.14 -23.85 -33.24
N GLY A 194 -35.09 -23.10 -33.80
CA GLY A 194 -34.87 -21.74 -34.31
C GLY A 194 -34.95 -20.67 -33.24
#